data_AF-A0A0T0MH85-F1
#
_entry.id   AF-A0A0T0MH85-F1
#
_cell.length_a   1.000
_cell.length_b   1.000
_cell.length_c   1.000
_cell.angle_alpha   90.00
_cell.angle_beta   90.00
_cell.angle_gamma   90.00
#
_symmetry.space_group_name_H-M   'P 1'
#
loop_
_entity.id
_entity.type
_entity.pdbx_description
1 polymer ?
#
loop_
_entity_poly.entity_id
_entity_poly.type
_entity_poly.pdbx_seq_one_letter_code
_entity_poly.pdbx_strand_id
1 'polypeptide(L)'
;MTSPVEQRVNDLRLDRRALRAEHARVAWWRRLVRARLDLAVAQAARPQALGEEMAFQLPLDVSLDVPRPADLAAVLDAGTEAVDRLGELRALDEQLSTYAAGVEEALTRATDRLITRLAADPGIAVAGLPEPLGRG
;
A
#
# COMPACT_ATOMS: atom_id res chain seq x y z
N MET A 1 13.09 21.54 31.66
CA MET A 1 13.76 21.83 30.37
C MET A 1 14.36 20.52 29.90
N THR A 2 13.90 19.98 28.77
CA THR A 2 14.44 18.72 28.21
C THR A 2 15.90 18.90 27.81
N SER A 3 16.72 17.88 28.02
CA SER A 3 18.12 17.89 27.61
C SER A 3 18.19 18.01 26.07
N PRO A 4 19.19 18.70 25.48
CA PRO A 4 19.38 18.77 24.02
C PRO A 4 19.43 17.39 23.34
N VAL A 5 19.86 16.39 24.11
CA VAL A 5 19.99 14.98 23.73
C VAL A 5 18.61 14.31 23.62
N GLU A 6 17.70 14.58 24.56
CA GLU A 6 16.30 14.12 24.56
C GLU A 6 15.50 14.79 23.45
N GLN A 7 15.70 16.09 23.24
CA GLN A 7 15.04 16.84 22.16
C GLN A 7 15.35 16.20 20.81
N ARG A 8 16.63 15.89 20.55
CA ARG A 8 17.06 15.27 19.30
C ARG A 8 16.45 13.87 19.07
N VAL A 9 16.25 13.08 20.13
CA VAL A 9 15.57 11.78 20.02
C VAL A 9 14.09 11.94 19.72
N ASN A 10 13.44 12.93 20.33
CA ASN A 10 12.04 13.25 20.03
C ASN A 10 11.85 13.69 18.59
N ASP A 11 12.76 14.53 18.06
CA ASP A 11 12.73 14.96 16.66
C ASP A 11 12.86 13.75 15.72
N LEU A 12 13.82 12.85 15.98
CA LEU A 12 13.98 11.61 15.19
C LEU A 12 12.73 10.70 15.24
N ARG A 13 12.03 10.64 16.38
CA ARG A 13 10.78 9.89 16.52
C ARG A 13 9.65 10.52 15.70
N LEU A 14 9.55 11.85 15.71
CA LEU A 14 8.56 12.58 14.91
C LEU A 14 8.82 12.42 13.42
N ASP A 15 10.07 12.57 12.98
CA ASP A 15 10.48 12.35 11.59
C ASP A 15 10.13 10.95 11.11
N ARG A 16 10.50 9.92 11.90
CA ARG A 16 10.16 8.52 11.60
C ARG A 16 8.64 8.31 11.54
N ARG A 17 7.87 8.93 12.42
CA ARG A 17 6.39 8.83 12.41
C ARG A 17 5.81 9.46 11.15
N ALA A 18 6.30 10.62 10.74
CA ALA A 18 5.88 11.29 9.51
C ALA A 18 6.19 10.44 8.28
N LEU A 19 7.40 9.87 8.19
CA LEU A 19 7.80 8.98 7.10
C LEU A 19 6.95 7.70 7.03
N ARG A 20 6.59 7.10 8.17
CA ARG A 20 5.65 5.95 8.19
C ARG A 20 4.27 6.32 7.68
N ALA A 21 3.76 7.49 8.04
CA ALA A 21 2.47 7.96 7.56
C ALA A 21 2.50 8.20 6.04
N GLU A 22 3.59 8.77 5.53
CA GLU A 22 3.77 8.94 4.08
C GLU A 22 3.88 7.60 3.36
N HIS A 23 4.68 6.67 3.87
CA HIS A 23 4.80 5.33 3.30
C HIS A 23 3.43 4.64 3.17
N ALA A 24 2.57 4.76 4.20
CA ALA A 24 1.21 4.22 4.16
C ALA A 24 0.32 4.91 3.10
N ARG A 25 0.42 6.24 2.96
CA ARG A 25 -0.30 7.00 1.92
C ARG A 25 0.13 6.58 0.52
N VAL A 26 1.44 6.46 0.27
CA VAL A 26 1.97 6.03 -1.03
C VAL A 26 1.51 4.61 -1.36
N ALA A 27 1.55 3.69 -0.38
CA ALA A 27 1.07 2.34 -0.57
C ALA A 27 -0.42 2.30 -0.97
N TRP A 28 -1.25 3.15 -0.36
CA TRP A 28 -2.66 3.27 -0.72
C TRP A 28 -2.84 3.78 -2.15
N TRP A 29 -2.13 4.85 -2.53
CA TRP A 29 -2.19 5.41 -3.89
C TRP A 29 -1.73 4.42 -4.95
N ARG A 30 -0.66 3.65 -4.69
CA ARG A 30 -0.20 2.60 -5.61
C ARG A 30 -1.24 1.51 -5.83
N ARG A 31 -1.94 1.08 -4.78
CA ARG A 31 -3.04 0.11 -4.91
C ARG A 31 -4.17 0.64 -5.78
N LEU A 32 -4.54 1.91 -5.61
CA LEU A 32 -5.58 2.54 -6.42
C LEU A 32 -5.18 2.65 -7.89
N VAL A 33 -3.95 3.08 -8.19
CA VAL A 33 -3.45 3.18 -9.57
C VAL A 33 -3.39 1.81 -10.24
N ARG A 34 -2.92 0.78 -9.52
CA ARG A 34 -2.88 -0.60 -10.03
C ARG A 34 -4.27 -1.15 -10.32
N ALA A 35 -5.22 -0.96 -9.41
CA ALA A 35 -6.60 -1.37 -9.66
C ALA A 35 -7.19 -0.72 -10.92
N ARG A 36 -6.86 0.55 -11.18
CA ARG A 36 -7.28 1.25 -12.41
C ARG A 36 -6.57 0.73 -13.65
N LEU A 37 -5.28 0.42 -13.55
CA LEU A 37 -4.52 -0.23 -14.63
C LEU A 37 -5.10 -1.60 -14.97
N ASP A 38 -5.37 -2.43 -13.97
CA ASP A 38 -5.93 -3.76 -14.13
C ASP A 38 -7.29 -3.70 -14.84
N LEU A 39 -8.13 -2.73 -14.46
CA LEU A 39 -9.41 -2.50 -15.12
C LEU A 39 -9.25 -2.02 -16.57
N ALA A 40 -8.34 -1.08 -16.83
CA ALA A 40 -8.05 -0.60 -18.18
C ALA A 40 -7.52 -1.73 -19.09
N VAL A 41 -6.66 -2.59 -18.55
CA VAL A 41 -6.16 -3.79 -19.26
C VAL A 41 -7.29 -4.77 -19.52
N ALA A 42 -8.16 -5.04 -18.54
CA ALA A 42 -9.31 -5.92 -18.72
C ALA A 42 -10.33 -5.39 -19.75
N GLN A 43 -10.43 -4.08 -19.92
CA GLN A 43 -11.25 -3.50 -21.00
C GLN A 43 -10.61 -3.65 -22.38
N ALA A 44 -9.29 -3.43 -22.49
CA ALA A 44 -8.55 -3.58 -23.74
C ALA A 44 -8.44 -5.05 -24.18
N ALA A 45 -8.31 -5.96 -23.21
CA ALA A 45 -8.26 -7.40 -23.40
C ALA A 45 -9.32 -8.05 -22.51
N ARG A 46 -10.55 -8.16 -23.05
CA ARG A 46 -11.68 -8.71 -22.30
C ARG A 46 -11.38 -10.13 -21.80
N PRO A 47 -11.62 -10.42 -20.51
CA PRO A 47 -11.50 -11.78 -19.99
C PRO A 47 -12.40 -12.75 -20.76
N GLN A 48 -11.95 -14.00 -20.91
CA GLN A 48 -12.77 -15.08 -21.43
C GLN A 48 -14.00 -15.29 -20.54
N ALA A 49 -15.09 -15.75 -21.14
CA ALA A 49 -16.30 -16.09 -20.41
C ALA A 49 -16.06 -17.28 -19.47
N LEU A 50 -16.59 -17.19 -18.25
CA LEU A 50 -16.49 -18.28 -17.28
C LEU A 50 -17.33 -19.48 -17.72
N GLY A 51 -16.79 -20.68 -17.55
CA GLY A 51 -17.53 -21.93 -17.74
C GLY A 51 -17.72 -22.39 -19.19
N GLU A 52 -17.46 -21.56 -20.21
CA GLU A 52 -17.62 -21.96 -21.62
C GLU A 52 -16.72 -23.14 -22.00
N GLU A 53 -15.44 -23.09 -21.63
CA GLU A 53 -14.48 -24.17 -21.94
C GLU A 53 -14.74 -25.42 -21.11
N MET A 54 -15.38 -25.29 -19.94
CA MET A 54 -15.57 -26.37 -18.96
C MET A 54 -17.02 -26.86 -18.88
N ALA A 55 -17.89 -26.44 -19.80
CA ALA A 55 -19.34 -26.65 -19.72
C ALA A 55 -19.76 -28.13 -19.58
N PHE A 56 -18.96 -29.05 -20.10
CA PHE A 56 -19.22 -30.50 -20.05
C PHE A 56 -18.39 -31.24 -18.99
N GLN A 57 -17.52 -30.54 -18.27
CA GLN A 57 -16.62 -31.10 -17.26
C GLN A 57 -17.01 -30.67 -15.85
N LEU A 58 -17.69 -29.53 -15.71
CA LEU A 58 -18.18 -29.07 -14.43
C LEU A 58 -19.35 -29.93 -13.94
N PRO A 59 -19.37 -30.28 -12.65
CA PRO A 59 -20.58 -30.78 -12.00
C PRO A 59 -21.78 -29.85 -12.25
N LEU A 60 -22.97 -30.42 -12.34
CA LEU A 60 -24.18 -29.67 -12.72
C LEU A 60 -24.49 -28.56 -11.70
N ASP A 61 -24.35 -28.85 -10.41
CA ASP A 61 -24.51 -27.90 -9.31
C ASP A 61 -23.57 -26.70 -9.46
N VAL A 62 -22.29 -26.93 -9.77
CA VAL A 62 -21.32 -25.85 -10.00
C VAL A 62 -21.61 -25.08 -11.29
N SER A 63 -22.06 -25.77 -12.35
CA SER A 63 -22.39 -25.16 -13.64
C SER A 63 -23.56 -24.17 -13.53
N LEU A 64 -24.53 -24.45 -12.66
CA LEU A 64 -25.70 -23.60 -12.45
C LEU A 64 -25.35 -22.28 -11.75
N ASP A 65 -24.27 -22.26 -10.97
CA ASP A 65 -23.81 -21.10 -10.20
C ASP A 65 -22.81 -20.22 -10.98
N VAL A 66 -22.47 -20.58 -12.22
CA VAL A 66 -21.55 -19.78 -13.05
C VAL A 66 -22.17 -18.40 -13.35
N PRO A 67 -21.52 -17.28 -12.96
CA PRO A 67 -22.05 -15.95 -13.23
C PRO A 67 -22.14 -15.70 -14.74
N ARG A 68 -23.26 -15.13 -15.19
CA ARG A 68 -23.45 -14.85 -16.62
C ARG A 68 -22.49 -13.75 -17.07
N PRO A 69 -21.84 -13.90 -18.23
CA PRO A 69 -20.93 -12.88 -18.76
C PRO A 69 -21.58 -11.49 -18.90
N ALA A 70 -22.87 -11.43 -19.26
CA ALA A 70 -23.60 -10.17 -19.37
C ALA A 70 -23.81 -9.46 -18.01
N ASP A 71 -24.07 -10.22 -16.95
CA ASP A 71 -24.25 -9.68 -15.60
C ASP A 71 -22.91 -9.15 -15.05
N LEU A 72 -21.82 -9.88 -15.29
CA LEU A 72 -20.47 -9.43 -14.97
C LEU A 72 -20.10 -8.16 -15.74
N ALA A 73 -20.37 -8.13 -17.05
CA ALA A 73 -20.09 -6.95 -17.88
C ALA A 73 -20.89 -5.73 -17.43
N ALA A 74 -22.19 -5.90 -17.10
CA ALA A 74 -23.04 -4.80 -16.66
C ALA A 74 -22.56 -4.13 -15.36
N VAL A 75 -21.97 -4.90 -14.44
CA VAL A 75 -21.45 -4.37 -13.16
C VAL A 75 -20.04 -3.80 -13.29
N LEU A 76 -19.22 -4.37 -14.18
CA LEU A 76 -17.78 -4.05 -14.29
C LEU A 76 -17.44 -3.06 -15.41
N ASP A 77 -18.39 -2.73 -16.29
CA ASP A 77 -18.16 -1.77 -17.37
C ASP A 77 -17.98 -0.35 -16.81
N ALA A 78 -16.73 0.08 -16.74
CA ALA A 78 -16.36 1.43 -16.31
C ALA A 78 -16.23 2.42 -17.47
N GLY A 79 -16.62 2.04 -18.69
CA GLY A 79 -16.53 2.87 -19.89
C GLY A 79 -15.11 2.96 -20.46
N THR A 80 -15.02 3.33 -21.75
CA THR A 80 -13.79 3.30 -22.56
C THR A 80 -12.71 4.32 -22.15
N GLU A 81 -13.04 5.30 -21.31
CA GLU A 81 -12.08 6.33 -20.86
C GLU A 81 -10.86 5.76 -20.12
N ALA A 82 -10.99 4.55 -19.56
CA ALA A 82 -9.89 3.89 -18.86
C ALA A 82 -8.75 3.46 -19.80
N VAL A 83 -9.08 3.02 -21.03
CA VAL A 83 -8.09 2.57 -22.03
C VAL A 83 -7.29 3.77 -22.57
N ASP A 84 -7.96 4.90 -22.82
CA ASP A 84 -7.32 6.11 -23.34
C ASP A 84 -6.24 6.67 -22.40
N ARG A 85 -6.40 6.46 -21.08
CA ARG A 85 -5.46 6.92 -20.05
C ARG A 85 -4.42 5.88 -19.65
N LEU A 86 -4.33 4.74 -20.34
CA LEU A 86 -3.43 3.64 -19.97
C LEU A 86 -1.96 4.08 -19.91
N GLY A 87 -1.53 4.93 -20.85
CA GLY A 87 -0.18 5.50 -20.87
C GLY A 87 0.12 6.37 -19.64
N GLU A 88 -0.81 7.27 -19.29
CA GLU A 88 -0.72 8.14 -18.12
C GLU A 88 -0.71 7.33 -16.81
N LEU A 89 -1.56 6.30 -16.71
CA LEU A 89 -1.61 5.42 -15.55
C LEU A 89 -0.31 4.64 -15.34
N ARG A 90 0.34 4.19 -16.42
CA ARG A 90 1.65 3.52 -16.34
C ARG A 90 2.74 4.47 -15.88
N ALA A 91 2.78 5.68 -16.43
CA ALA A 91 3.71 6.72 -16.00
C ALA A 91 3.51 7.07 -14.51
N LEU A 92 2.27 7.13 -14.05
CA LEU A 92 1.95 7.38 -12.65
C LEU A 92 2.36 6.21 -11.72
N ASP A 93 2.17 4.93 -12.11
CA ASP A 93 2.67 3.80 -11.32
C ASP A 93 4.19 3.82 -11.21
N GLU A 94 4.90 4.17 -12.29
CA GLU A 94 6.37 4.31 -12.29
C GLU A 94 6.84 5.44 -11.37
N GLN A 95 6.19 6.62 -11.46
CA GLN A 95 6.49 7.76 -10.60
C GLN A 95 6.21 7.44 -9.13
N LEU A 96 5.07 6.83 -8.82
CA LEU A 96 4.74 6.38 -7.46
C LEU A 96 5.69 5.28 -6.98
N SER A 97 6.19 4.43 -7.87
CA SER A 97 7.17 3.41 -7.52
C SER A 97 8.51 4.02 -7.10
N THR A 98 8.97 5.00 -7.88
CA THR A 98 10.18 5.77 -7.58
C THR A 98 10.04 6.53 -6.26
N TYR A 99 8.91 7.21 -6.07
CA TYR A 99 8.64 7.94 -4.83
C TYR A 99 8.56 7.01 -3.61
N ALA A 100 7.88 5.87 -3.73
CA ALA A 100 7.80 4.87 -2.67
C ALA A 100 9.17 4.36 -2.25
N ALA A 101 10.06 4.07 -3.22
CA ALA A 101 11.42 3.64 -2.92
C ALA A 101 12.20 4.73 -2.14
N GLY A 102 12.06 5.99 -2.53
CA GLY A 102 12.69 7.10 -1.82
C GLY A 102 12.15 7.30 -0.39
N VAL A 103 10.84 7.15 -0.18
CA VAL A 103 10.21 7.23 1.15
C VAL A 103 10.67 6.07 2.04
N GLU A 104 10.75 4.85 1.51
CA GLU A 104 11.20 3.68 2.24
C GLU A 104 12.68 3.79 2.64
N GLU A 105 13.53 4.28 1.72
CA GLU A 105 14.93 4.53 2.01
C GLU A 105 15.11 5.61 3.08
N ALA A 106 14.32 6.69 3.01
CA ALA A 106 14.32 7.74 4.03
C ALA A 106 13.84 7.20 5.39
N LEU A 107 12.81 6.36 5.41
CA LEU A 107 12.30 5.72 6.62
C LEU A 107 13.34 4.78 7.25
N THR A 108 14.04 4.01 6.43
CA THR A 108 15.16 3.14 6.86
C THR A 108 16.25 3.98 7.49
N ARG A 109 16.73 5.02 6.79
CA ARG A 109 17.75 5.95 7.32
C ARG A 109 17.34 6.63 8.62
N ALA A 110 16.08 7.05 8.75
CA ALA A 110 15.56 7.65 9.98
C ALA A 110 15.52 6.63 11.14
N THR A 111 15.16 5.38 10.83
CA THR A 111 15.14 4.29 11.80
C THR A 111 16.56 3.95 12.28
N ASP A 112 17.53 3.86 11.38
CA ASP A 112 18.94 3.59 11.72
C ASP A 112 19.54 4.68 12.59
N ARG A 113 19.26 5.95 12.27
CA ARG A 113 19.68 7.10 13.09
C ARG A 113 19.09 7.03 14.49
N LEU A 114 17.81 6.69 14.61
CA LEU A 114 17.15 6.54 15.91
C LEU A 114 17.76 5.38 16.71
N ILE A 115 17.97 4.21 16.10
CA ILE A 115 18.59 3.04 16.73
C ILE A 115 20.01 3.41 17.22
N THR A 116 20.83 3.97 16.34
CA THR A 116 22.19 4.40 16.66
C THR A 116 22.20 5.36 17.85
N ARG A 117 21.25 6.31 17.88
CA ARG A 117 21.18 7.29 18.96
C ARG A 117 20.76 6.68 20.29
N LEU A 118 19.79 5.77 20.27
CA LEU A 118 19.32 5.07 21.46
C LEU A 118 20.39 4.10 22.00
N ALA A 119 21.15 3.44 21.12
CA ALA A 119 22.25 2.57 21.51
C ALA A 119 23.40 3.34 22.17
N ALA A 120 23.68 4.57 21.72
CA ALA A 120 24.70 5.44 22.31
C ALA A 120 24.30 6.00 23.69
N ASP A 121 23.01 5.99 24.03
CA ASP A 121 22.50 6.65 25.24
C ASP A 121 21.24 5.96 25.79
N PRO A 122 21.40 4.75 26.35
CA PRO A 122 20.29 3.89 26.74
C PRO A 122 19.44 4.50 27.88
N GLY A 123 19.98 5.45 28.66
CA GLY A 123 19.24 6.16 29.70
C GLY A 123 18.03 6.94 29.15
N ILE A 124 18.10 7.44 27.92
CA ILE A 124 16.98 8.13 27.26
C ILE A 124 15.90 7.17 26.79
N ALA A 125 16.26 5.93 26.46
CA ALA A 125 15.28 4.91 26.12
C ALA A 125 14.39 4.59 27.33
N VAL A 126 14.98 4.52 28.53
CA VAL A 126 14.28 4.24 29.79
C VAL A 126 13.44 5.42 30.26
N ALA A 127 13.94 6.66 30.14
CA ALA A 127 13.20 7.87 30.52
C ALA A 127 11.92 8.11 29.70
N GLY A 128 11.85 7.55 28.48
CA GLY A 128 10.69 7.64 27.60
C GLY A 128 9.70 6.48 27.70
N LEU A 129 9.97 5.45 28.50
CA LEU A 129 9.01 4.39 28.79
C LEU A 129 8.06 4.89 29.88
N PRO A 130 6.73 4.78 29.70
CA PRO A 130 5.81 5.03 30.80
C PRO A 130 6.19 4.11 31.97
N GLU A 131 6.32 4.69 33.15
CA GLU A 131 6.62 3.99 34.40
C GLU A 131 5.69 2.77 34.51
N PRO A 132 6.20 1.56 34.82
CA PRO A 132 5.36 0.39 34.87
C PRO A 132 4.25 0.63 35.90
N LEU A 133 3.00 0.58 35.43
CA LEU A 133 1.81 0.66 36.26
C LEU A 133 1.89 -0.45 37.33
N GLY A 134 2.37 -0.11 38.51
CA GLY A 134 2.66 -1.06 39.56
C GLY A 134 2.65 -0.42 40.94
N ARG A 135 1.46 -0.23 41.50
CA ARG A 135 1.05 -0.66 42.86
C ARG A 135 -0.32 -0.10 43.23
N GLY A 136 -1.27 -1.01 43.43
CA GLY A 136 -2.52 -0.84 44.18
C GLY A 136 -2.92 -2.21 44.69
#